data_AF-A0A4Q3FR93-F1
#
_entry.id   AF-A0A4Q3FR93-F1
#
_cell.length_a   1.000
_cell.length_b   1.000
_cell.length_c   1.000
_cell.angle_alpha   90.00
_cell.angle_beta   90.00
_cell.angle_gamma   90.00
#
_symmetry.space_group_name_H-M   'P 1'
#
loop_
_entity.id
_entity.type
_entity.pdbx_description
1 polymer ?
#
loop_
_entity_poly.entity_id
_entity_poly.type
_entity_poly.pdbx_seq_one_letter_code
_entity_poly.pdbx_strand_id
1 'polypeptide(L)'
;MKIKHRYLYLLVAAAAVLITVRMVSAQNQNTLQDAEMKETSGIAASHLNRNILYVHNDSGDTSRFFAITLNGQLKKAFYFKGDAIDCEDIAVGPGTEKGKSYIYLGDIGDNHHERRTIEIYRFAEPLIASPKTETIKCNTFYFKYPDGPRDAETLMVDPFDKLFYIVTKREDSVGVYTAPLNASFTDTISLKLQAKLHFKGLPLLKWITAGDISADGKQILLKSYQKVYYWKRKPGEPVWKAMLAKPAELTYTAEKQGEAIGFTPDGKGYYTTSEGKNAPIYFYQSPK
;
A
#
# COMPACT_ATOMS: atom_id res chain seq x y z
N MET A 1 62.53 49.03 26.94
CA MET A 1 63.21 47.72 26.79
C MET A 1 62.44 46.92 25.74
N LYS A 2 63.02 46.72 24.55
CA LYS A 2 62.39 46.07 23.39
C LYS A 2 62.37 44.55 23.58
N ILE A 3 61.23 43.89 23.37
CA ILE A 3 61.20 42.46 23.04
C ILE A 3 60.23 42.25 21.86
N LYS A 4 60.79 41.83 20.72
CA LYS A 4 60.09 41.37 19.52
C LYS A 4 59.55 39.96 19.76
N HIS A 5 58.30 39.67 19.42
CA HIS A 5 57.86 38.30 19.11
C HIS A 5 56.97 38.32 17.86
N ARG A 6 57.47 37.62 16.82
CA ARG A 6 56.77 37.26 15.59
C ARG A 6 55.96 35.98 15.87
N TYR A 7 54.66 35.97 15.56
CA TYR A 7 53.87 34.75 15.27
C TYR A 7 52.78 35.18 14.28
N LEU A 8 52.97 34.92 12.98
CA LEU A 8 52.60 33.72 12.23
C LEU A 8 51.09 33.69 11.93
N TYR A 9 50.78 33.89 10.65
CA TYR A 9 49.47 33.75 10.04
C TYR A 9 48.89 32.34 10.28
N LEU A 10 47.67 32.26 10.81
CA LEU A 10 46.76 31.14 10.58
C LEU A 10 45.40 31.70 10.15
N LEU A 11 45.23 31.83 8.85
CA LEU A 11 43.91 31.93 8.22
C LEU A 11 43.31 30.53 8.24
N VAL A 12 42.47 30.24 9.23
CA VAL A 12 41.59 29.06 9.20
C VAL A 12 40.40 29.42 8.31
N ALA A 13 40.47 29.00 7.05
CA ALA A 13 39.30 29.03 6.17
C ALA A 13 38.33 27.94 6.64
N ALA A 14 37.29 28.33 7.36
CA ALA A 14 36.17 27.45 7.68
C ALA A 14 35.33 27.25 6.41
N ALA A 15 35.53 26.14 5.70
CA ALA A 15 34.66 25.72 4.61
C ALA A 15 33.33 25.23 5.22
N ALA A 16 32.30 26.08 5.21
CA ALA A 16 30.95 25.67 5.53
C ALA A 16 30.41 24.79 4.39
N VAL A 17 30.40 23.47 4.59
CA VAL A 17 29.65 22.56 3.73
C VAL A 17 28.16 22.76 4.03
N LEU A 18 27.49 23.57 3.20
CA LEU A 18 26.03 23.64 3.18
C LEU A 18 25.49 22.32 2.64
N ILE A 19 25.16 21.40 3.56
CA ILE A 19 24.33 20.24 3.24
C ILE A 19 22.91 20.78 3.04
N THR A 20 22.54 21.04 1.79
CA THR A 20 21.14 21.26 1.44
C THR A 20 20.38 19.95 1.66
N VAL A 21 19.70 19.83 2.80
CA VAL A 21 18.67 18.81 2.98
C VAL A 21 17.56 19.16 2.00
N ARG A 22 17.49 18.45 0.85
CA ARG A 22 16.30 18.52 0.00
C ARG A 22 15.15 17.95 0.83
N MET A 23 14.24 18.81 1.27
CA MET A 23 12.97 18.32 1.81
C MET A 23 12.27 17.52 0.72
N VAL A 24 12.07 16.23 0.98
CA VAL A 24 11.23 15.38 0.14
C VAL A 24 9.80 15.79 0.43
N SER A 25 9.23 16.63 -0.43
CA SER A 25 7.83 17.04 -0.38
C SER A 25 6.99 16.16 -1.30
N ALA A 26 5.71 15.99 -0.95
CA ALA A 26 4.72 15.40 -1.85
C ALA A 26 4.69 16.17 -3.19
N GLN A 27 4.67 15.45 -4.30
CA GLN A 27 4.39 16.01 -5.62
C GLN A 27 2.97 15.62 -6.02
N ASN A 28 2.06 16.59 -6.10
CA ASN A 28 0.72 16.37 -6.64
C ASN A 28 0.82 16.03 -8.14
N GLN A 29 0.36 14.84 -8.51
CA GLN A 29 0.37 14.32 -9.88
C GLN A 29 -0.89 14.71 -10.68
N ASN A 30 -1.81 15.48 -10.07
CA ASN A 30 -3.19 15.80 -10.46
C ASN A 30 -4.22 14.94 -9.68
N THR A 31 -5.49 14.97 -10.07
CA THR A 31 -6.61 14.34 -9.35
C THR A 31 -7.21 13.17 -10.11
N LEU A 32 -7.91 12.28 -9.41
CA LEU A 32 -8.84 11.32 -10.03
C LEU A 32 -9.88 12.07 -10.88
N GLN A 33 -9.96 11.76 -12.18
CA GLN A 33 -10.73 12.59 -13.14
C GLN A 33 -12.12 12.03 -13.47
N ASP A 34 -12.35 10.74 -13.19
CA ASP A 34 -13.62 10.08 -13.47
C ASP A 34 -14.50 10.03 -12.21
N ALA A 35 -15.77 10.40 -12.36
CA ALA A 35 -16.73 10.44 -11.24
C ALA A 35 -17.07 9.05 -10.71
N GLU A 36 -16.78 7.99 -11.47
CA GLU A 36 -16.95 6.62 -11.02
C GLU A 36 -15.97 6.23 -9.91
N MET A 37 -14.86 6.97 -9.69
CA MET A 37 -13.80 6.63 -8.72
C MET A 37 -13.90 7.45 -7.42
N LYS A 38 -15.09 7.92 -7.07
CA LYS A 38 -15.31 8.84 -5.95
C LYS A 38 -15.16 8.23 -4.55
N GLU A 39 -15.10 6.90 -4.42
CA GLU A 39 -14.92 6.20 -3.14
C GLU A 39 -13.59 5.44 -3.16
N THR A 40 -12.54 5.97 -3.80
CA THR A 40 -11.28 5.23 -3.98
C THR A 40 -10.62 4.91 -2.64
N SER A 41 -10.47 3.62 -2.33
CA SER A 41 -9.91 3.13 -1.05
C SER A 41 -8.50 2.52 -1.19
N GLY A 42 -8.16 1.90 -2.33
CA GLY A 42 -6.83 1.30 -2.58
C GLY A 42 -6.12 1.78 -3.85
N ILE A 43 -4.78 1.64 -3.88
CA ILE A 43 -3.95 1.95 -5.05
C ILE A 43 -2.73 1.01 -5.17
N ALA A 44 -2.49 0.46 -6.36
CA ALA A 44 -1.30 -0.32 -6.66
C ALA A 44 -0.72 0.00 -8.03
N ALA A 45 0.61 0.04 -8.14
CA ALA A 45 1.25 0.28 -9.43
C ALA A 45 1.31 -1.00 -10.29
N SER A 46 1.03 -0.87 -11.58
CA SER A 46 1.14 -1.97 -12.53
C SER A 46 2.59 -2.41 -12.72
N HIS A 47 2.83 -3.73 -12.77
CA HIS A 47 4.14 -4.30 -13.09
C HIS A 47 4.30 -4.56 -14.59
N LEU A 48 3.21 -4.73 -15.33
CA LEU A 48 3.24 -4.97 -16.78
C LEU A 48 3.06 -3.70 -17.62
N ASN A 49 2.31 -2.72 -17.12
CA ASN A 49 1.91 -1.54 -17.86
C ASN A 49 2.60 -0.30 -17.30
N ARG A 50 3.51 0.27 -18.09
CA ARG A 50 4.23 1.48 -17.69
C ARG A 50 3.26 2.63 -17.41
N ASN A 51 3.46 3.31 -16.28
CA ASN A 51 2.70 4.50 -15.86
C ASN A 51 1.20 4.25 -15.65
N ILE A 52 0.82 3.02 -15.29
CA ILE A 52 -0.54 2.66 -14.90
C ILE A 52 -0.60 2.35 -13.41
N LEU A 53 -1.66 2.84 -12.76
CA LEU A 53 -2.05 2.49 -11.40
C LEU A 53 -3.40 1.77 -11.47
N TYR A 54 -3.61 0.81 -10.59
CA TYR A 54 -4.90 0.20 -10.33
C TYR A 54 -5.49 0.81 -9.08
N VAL A 55 -6.78 1.15 -9.12
CA VAL A 55 -7.56 1.66 -7.99
C VAL A 55 -8.91 0.95 -7.92
N HIS A 56 -9.54 0.92 -6.76
CA HIS A 56 -10.91 0.43 -6.59
C HIS A 56 -11.68 1.38 -5.68
N ASN A 57 -13.01 1.34 -5.80
CA ASN A 57 -13.87 1.97 -4.81
C ASN A 57 -14.05 1.06 -3.59
N ASP A 58 -14.44 1.69 -2.49
CA ASP A 58 -14.89 1.08 -1.24
C ASP A 58 -16.23 0.32 -1.38
N SER A 59 -16.81 -0.07 -0.24
CA SER A 59 -18.11 -0.71 -0.04
C SER A 59 -19.21 -0.32 -1.03
N GLY A 60 -19.96 -1.35 -1.48
CA GLY A 60 -21.18 -1.16 -2.27
C GLY A 60 -20.99 -0.84 -3.76
N ASP A 61 -19.77 -0.95 -4.31
CA ASP A 61 -19.57 -0.91 -5.77
C ASP A 61 -19.96 -2.26 -6.45
N THR A 62 -19.75 -2.34 -7.75
CA THR A 62 -20.30 -3.34 -8.67
C THR A 62 -19.30 -4.42 -9.06
N SER A 63 -18.46 -4.86 -8.12
CA SER A 63 -17.37 -5.83 -8.35
C SER A 63 -16.49 -5.42 -9.54
N ARG A 64 -15.82 -4.26 -9.39
CA ARG A 64 -14.93 -3.70 -10.41
C ARG A 64 -13.73 -2.99 -9.81
N PHE A 65 -12.72 -2.79 -10.64
CA PHE A 65 -11.58 -1.92 -10.34
C PHE A 65 -11.15 -1.19 -11.63
N PHE A 66 -10.30 -0.19 -11.50
CA PHE A 66 -9.96 0.73 -12.58
C PHE A 66 -8.45 0.74 -12.82
N ALA A 67 -8.05 0.81 -14.07
CA ALA A 67 -6.71 1.22 -14.47
C ALA A 67 -6.72 2.71 -14.82
N ILE A 68 -5.85 3.48 -14.18
CA ILE A 68 -5.67 4.91 -14.40
C ILE A 68 -4.23 5.21 -14.78
N THR A 69 -3.99 6.34 -15.43
CA THR A 69 -2.63 6.88 -15.54
C THR A 69 -2.18 7.51 -14.23
N LEU A 70 -0.88 7.82 -14.11
CA LEU A 70 -0.33 8.52 -12.94
C LEU A 70 -1.00 9.87 -12.63
N ASN A 71 -1.66 10.50 -13.60
CA ASN A 71 -2.35 11.79 -13.42
C ASN A 71 -3.87 11.66 -13.21
N GLY A 72 -4.36 10.45 -12.96
CA GLY A 72 -5.76 10.18 -12.60
C GLY A 72 -6.74 10.03 -13.76
N GLN A 73 -6.26 10.02 -15.02
CA GLN A 73 -7.12 9.69 -16.17
C GLN A 73 -7.49 8.21 -16.20
N LEU A 74 -8.79 7.91 -16.27
CA LEU A 74 -9.30 6.55 -16.49
C LEU A 74 -8.87 6.00 -17.85
N LYS A 75 -8.21 4.84 -17.82
CA LYS A 75 -7.86 4.07 -19.03
C LYS A 75 -8.81 2.91 -19.26
N LYS A 76 -9.16 2.17 -18.21
CA LYS A 76 -10.04 1.00 -18.32
C LYS A 76 -10.74 0.70 -16.99
N ALA A 77 -12.01 0.29 -17.06
CA ALA A 77 -12.73 -0.35 -15.98
C ALA A 77 -12.78 -1.87 -16.19
N PHE A 78 -12.40 -2.63 -15.18
CA PHE A 78 -12.43 -4.08 -15.16
C PHE A 78 -13.57 -4.56 -14.27
N TYR A 79 -14.57 -5.17 -14.88
CA TYR A 79 -15.64 -5.85 -14.17
C TYR A 79 -15.27 -7.31 -13.96
N PHE A 80 -15.68 -7.90 -12.86
CA PHE A 80 -15.48 -9.32 -12.63
C PHE A 80 -16.70 -9.97 -12.01
N LYS A 81 -16.78 -11.29 -12.15
CA LYS A 81 -17.84 -12.07 -11.53
C LYS A 81 -17.43 -12.41 -10.10
N GLY A 82 -17.91 -11.62 -9.15
CA GLY A 82 -17.79 -11.83 -7.71
C GLY A 82 -18.90 -11.10 -6.99
N ASP A 83 -19.14 -11.50 -5.74
CA ASP A 83 -20.15 -10.89 -4.86
C ASP A 83 -19.44 -9.99 -3.83
N ALA A 84 -18.58 -9.08 -4.30
CA ALA A 84 -17.76 -8.25 -3.44
C ALA A 84 -18.63 -7.33 -2.58
N ILE A 85 -18.34 -7.26 -1.28
CA ILE A 85 -19.17 -6.53 -0.31
C ILE A 85 -18.48 -5.23 0.13
N ASP A 86 -17.24 -5.34 0.58
CA ASP A 86 -16.47 -4.33 1.30
C ASP A 86 -14.98 -4.42 0.88
N CYS A 87 -14.70 -3.92 -0.34
CA CYS A 87 -13.36 -3.92 -0.91
C CYS A 87 -12.52 -2.79 -0.34
N GLU A 88 -11.42 -3.12 0.31
CA GLU A 88 -10.65 -2.15 1.10
C GLU A 88 -9.23 -1.91 0.61
N ASP A 89 -8.61 -2.88 -0.08
CA ASP A 89 -7.26 -2.66 -0.61
C ASP A 89 -6.95 -3.49 -1.86
N ILE A 90 -5.97 -3.04 -2.64
CA ILE A 90 -5.51 -3.66 -3.88
C ILE A 90 -3.99 -3.74 -3.93
N ALA A 91 -3.47 -4.89 -4.36
CA ALA A 91 -2.04 -5.12 -4.49
C ALA A 91 -1.69 -5.73 -5.85
N VAL A 92 -0.47 -5.46 -6.33
CA VAL A 92 0.10 -6.13 -7.51
C VAL A 92 1.33 -6.91 -7.09
N GLY A 93 1.40 -8.18 -7.48
CA GLY A 93 2.48 -9.04 -7.04
C GLY A 93 2.57 -10.37 -7.78
N PRO A 94 3.57 -11.19 -7.45
CA PRO A 94 3.73 -12.50 -8.07
C PRO A 94 2.68 -13.49 -7.54
N GLY A 95 2.37 -14.50 -8.34
CA GLY A 95 1.59 -15.66 -7.91
C GLY A 95 2.44 -16.93 -7.77
N THR A 96 1.80 -18.07 -7.97
CA THR A 96 2.47 -19.39 -8.00
C THR A 96 3.21 -19.63 -9.31
N GLU A 97 2.77 -19.01 -10.41
CA GLU A 97 3.40 -19.16 -11.71
C GLU A 97 4.58 -18.20 -11.85
N LYS A 98 5.76 -18.75 -12.13
CA LYS A 98 6.99 -17.98 -12.28
C LYS A 98 6.88 -16.99 -13.43
N GLY A 99 7.24 -15.72 -13.18
CA GLY A 99 7.27 -14.67 -14.19
C GLY A 99 5.91 -14.06 -14.54
N LYS A 100 4.82 -14.54 -13.92
CA LYS A 100 3.51 -13.90 -14.03
C LYS A 100 3.30 -12.89 -12.92
N SER A 101 2.59 -11.82 -13.28
CA SER A 101 2.12 -10.79 -12.36
C SER A 101 0.60 -10.88 -12.23
N TYR A 102 0.12 -10.59 -11.04
CA TYR A 102 -1.29 -10.68 -10.68
C TYR A 102 -1.71 -9.44 -9.92
N ILE A 103 -2.98 -9.07 -10.10
CA ILE A 103 -3.67 -8.08 -9.30
C ILE A 103 -4.48 -8.84 -8.25
N TYR A 104 -4.46 -8.35 -7.02
CA TYR A 104 -5.20 -8.90 -5.88
C TYR A 104 -6.07 -7.81 -5.30
N LEU A 105 -7.38 -8.04 -5.25
CA LEU A 105 -8.35 -7.13 -4.65
C LEU A 105 -8.90 -7.79 -3.37
N GLY A 106 -8.75 -7.11 -2.24
CA GLY A 106 -9.19 -7.57 -0.94
C GLY A 106 -10.59 -7.09 -0.63
N ASP A 107 -11.54 -8.02 -0.59
CA ASP A 107 -12.86 -7.82 0.01
C ASP A 107 -12.78 -8.29 1.47
N ILE A 108 -12.22 -7.41 2.30
CA ILE A 108 -11.69 -7.71 3.63
C ILE A 108 -12.22 -6.78 4.73
N GLY A 109 -13.03 -5.77 4.36
CA GLY A 109 -13.70 -4.88 5.30
C GLY A 109 -14.85 -5.56 6.02
N ASP A 110 -15.07 -5.18 7.27
CA ASP A 110 -16.14 -5.70 8.12
C ASP A 110 -16.42 -4.75 9.28
N ASN A 111 -16.90 -3.55 8.97
CA ASN A 111 -17.18 -2.48 9.94
C ASN A 111 -17.99 -2.93 11.18
N HIS A 112 -18.81 -3.98 11.05
CA HIS A 112 -19.67 -4.52 12.11
C HIS A 112 -19.14 -5.80 12.77
N HIS A 113 -18.01 -6.35 12.30
CA HIS A 113 -17.39 -7.59 12.79
C HIS A 113 -18.35 -8.80 12.69
N GLU A 114 -19.06 -8.93 11.57
CA GLU A 114 -20.08 -9.96 11.35
C GLU A 114 -19.67 -10.99 10.27
N ARG A 115 -18.71 -10.66 9.41
CA ARG A 115 -18.28 -11.51 8.30
C ARG A 115 -17.46 -12.69 8.79
N ARG A 116 -18.05 -13.89 8.65
CA ARG A 116 -17.37 -15.16 8.99
C ARG A 116 -16.24 -15.51 8.01
N THR A 117 -16.32 -14.99 6.80
CA THR A 117 -15.33 -15.15 5.74
C THR A 117 -15.08 -13.83 5.06
N ILE A 118 -13.86 -13.69 4.55
CA ILE A 118 -13.44 -12.61 3.68
C ILE A 118 -12.85 -13.21 2.40
N GLU A 119 -12.79 -12.40 1.35
CA GLU A 119 -12.44 -12.84 0.01
C GLU A 119 -11.23 -12.06 -0.51
N ILE A 120 -10.35 -12.74 -1.24
CA ILE A 120 -9.34 -12.08 -2.07
C ILE A 120 -9.55 -12.53 -3.51
N TYR A 121 -9.83 -11.59 -4.40
CA TYR A 121 -9.94 -11.84 -5.83
C TYR A 121 -8.59 -11.68 -6.50
N ARG A 122 -8.17 -12.70 -7.27
CA ARG A 122 -6.93 -12.70 -8.03
C ARG A 122 -7.20 -12.66 -9.52
N PHE A 123 -6.53 -11.73 -10.21
CA PHE A 123 -6.60 -11.54 -11.65
C PHE A 123 -5.19 -11.70 -12.23
N ALA A 124 -5.06 -12.38 -13.37
CA ALA A 124 -3.83 -12.24 -14.15
C ALA A 124 -3.73 -10.76 -14.59
N GLU A 125 -2.60 -10.12 -14.35
CA GLU A 125 -2.43 -8.71 -14.74
C GLU A 125 -2.50 -8.60 -16.27
N PRO A 126 -3.45 -7.84 -16.84
CA PRO A 126 -3.61 -7.72 -18.29
C PRO A 126 -2.74 -6.61 -18.86
N LEU A 127 -2.39 -6.72 -20.14
CA LEU A 127 -1.92 -5.55 -20.89
C LEU A 127 -3.10 -4.62 -21.17
N ILE A 128 -2.94 -3.33 -20.88
CA ILE A 128 -4.01 -2.35 -21.09
C ILE A 128 -4.11 -2.00 -22.59
N ALA A 129 -5.23 -2.40 -23.19
CA ALA A 129 -5.62 -2.07 -24.55
C ALA A 129 -7.10 -1.66 -24.62
N SER A 130 -7.58 -1.14 -25.75
CA SER A 130 -9.01 -0.90 -25.98
C SER A 130 -9.83 -2.20 -25.96
N PRO A 131 -11.14 -2.17 -25.63
CA PRO A 131 -11.99 -1.02 -25.27
C PRO A 131 -11.76 -0.51 -23.83
N LYS A 132 -12.43 0.57 -23.41
CA LYS A 132 -12.32 1.16 -22.05
C LYS A 132 -13.00 0.33 -20.94
N THR A 133 -13.67 -0.75 -21.28
CA THR A 133 -14.37 -1.61 -20.32
C THR A 133 -14.15 -3.06 -20.69
N GLU A 134 -13.87 -3.91 -19.71
CA GLU A 134 -13.60 -5.32 -19.91
C GLU A 134 -14.16 -6.16 -18.75
N THR A 135 -14.74 -7.32 -19.05
CA THR A 135 -15.00 -8.34 -18.03
C THR A 135 -13.79 -9.27 -17.94
N ILE A 136 -13.15 -9.30 -16.78
CA ILE A 136 -11.95 -10.10 -16.51
C ILE A 136 -12.29 -11.31 -15.63
N LYS A 137 -11.61 -12.44 -15.89
CA LYS A 137 -11.74 -13.64 -15.06
C LYS A 137 -10.92 -13.50 -13.79
N CYS A 138 -11.46 -13.97 -12.68
CA CYS A 138 -10.76 -14.06 -11.40
C CYS A 138 -10.77 -15.49 -10.84
N ASN A 139 -9.81 -15.74 -9.95
CA ASN A 139 -9.95 -16.78 -8.93
C ASN A 139 -10.25 -16.10 -7.59
N THR A 140 -10.99 -16.77 -6.73
CA THR A 140 -11.34 -16.25 -5.41
C THR A 140 -10.69 -17.12 -4.35
N PHE A 141 -9.99 -16.50 -3.41
CA PHE A 141 -9.57 -17.14 -2.18
C PHE A 141 -10.58 -16.83 -1.08
N TYR A 142 -10.90 -17.84 -0.28
CA TYR A 142 -11.80 -17.69 0.86
C TYR A 142 -11.01 -17.85 2.14
N PHE A 143 -11.04 -16.83 3.00
CA PHE A 143 -10.32 -16.83 4.26
C PHE A 143 -11.25 -16.60 5.44
N LYS A 144 -10.83 -17.06 6.61
CA LYS A 144 -11.44 -16.71 7.89
C LYS A 144 -10.37 -16.37 8.91
N TYR A 145 -10.67 -15.42 9.77
CA TYR A 145 -9.82 -15.08 10.90
C TYR A 145 -9.87 -16.20 11.97
N PRO A 146 -8.72 -16.58 12.57
CA PRO A 146 -8.68 -17.64 13.58
C PRO A 146 -9.32 -17.22 14.92
N ASP A 147 -9.50 -15.92 15.14
CA ASP A 147 -9.92 -15.30 16.40
C ASP A 147 -11.23 -14.49 16.28
N GLY A 148 -12.07 -14.88 15.33
CA GLY A 148 -13.36 -14.26 15.03
C GLY A 148 -13.27 -13.13 13.99
N PRO A 149 -14.41 -12.62 13.50
CA PRO A 149 -14.44 -11.56 12.49
C PRO A 149 -13.61 -10.33 12.85
N ARG A 150 -13.03 -9.71 11.83
CA ARG A 150 -12.16 -8.54 11.92
C ARG A 150 -12.41 -7.63 10.73
N ASP A 151 -12.35 -6.34 11.01
CA ASP A 151 -12.32 -5.28 10.02
C ASP A 151 -10.87 -5.01 9.60
N ALA A 152 -10.56 -5.22 8.32
CA ALA A 152 -9.21 -5.03 7.79
C ALA A 152 -9.20 -4.17 6.53
N GLU A 153 -8.14 -3.38 6.40
CA GLU A 153 -8.06 -2.31 5.38
C GLU A 153 -6.72 -2.33 4.67
N THR A 154 -6.05 -3.46 4.70
CA THR A 154 -4.70 -3.56 4.16
C THR A 154 -4.47 -4.95 3.63
N LEU A 155 -4.12 -5.01 2.36
CA LEU A 155 -3.72 -6.21 1.66
C LEU A 155 -2.35 -5.98 1.02
N MET A 156 -1.36 -6.77 1.43
CA MET A 156 -0.02 -6.72 0.84
C MET A 156 0.40 -8.10 0.35
N VAL A 157 1.29 -8.13 -0.65
CA VAL A 157 1.82 -9.37 -1.23
C VAL A 157 3.32 -9.43 -1.02
N ASP A 158 3.80 -10.43 -0.29
CA ASP A 158 5.23 -10.68 -0.12
C ASP A 158 5.79 -11.49 -1.30
N PRO A 159 6.67 -10.90 -2.14
CA PRO A 159 7.21 -11.59 -3.30
C PRO A 159 8.20 -12.70 -2.95
N PHE A 160 8.76 -12.72 -1.73
CA PHE A 160 9.74 -13.71 -1.30
C PHE A 160 9.09 -14.90 -0.61
N ASP A 161 8.32 -14.66 0.45
CA ASP A 161 7.70 -15.75 1.22
C ASP A 161 6.43 -16.28 0.55
N LYS A 162 5.96 -15.62 -0.52
CA LYS A 162 4.71 -15.94 -1.24
C LYS A 162 3.52 -15.99 -0.28
N LEU A 163 3.39 -14.94 0.51
CA LEU A 163 2.30 -14.76 1.46
C LEU A 163 1.48 -13.51 1.13
N PHE A 164 0.17 -13.62 1.30
CA PHE A 164 -0.67 -12.48 1.62
C PHE A 164 -0.36 -12.00 3.04
N TYR A 165 -0.38 -10.69 3.23
CA TYR A 165 -0.44 -10.04 4.52
C TYR A 165 -1.72 -9.21 4.59
N ILE A 166 -2.50 -9.42 5.65
CA ILE A 166 -3.74 -8.68 5.92
C ILE A 166 -3.59 -7.99 7.27
N VAL A 167 -3.86 -6.68 7.33
CA VAL A 167 -3.71 -5.89 8.57
C VAL A 167 -5.05 -5.27 8.95
N THR A 168 -5.45 -5.44 10.21
CA THR A 168 -6.75 -4.93 10.71
C THR A 168 -6.71 -3.42 10.95
N LYS A 169 -7.88 -2.75 10.94
CA LYS A 169 -7.96 -1.28 10.97
C LYS A 169 -7.71 -0.67 12.33
N ARG A 170 -8.52 -1.08 13.31
CA ARG A 170 -8.96 -0.17 14.38
C ARG A 170 -8.87 -0.69 15.82
N GLU A 171 -8.39 -1.91 16.04
CA GLU A 171 -8.12 -2.41 17.40
C GLU A 171 -6.97 -1.64 18.07
N ASP A 172 -6.89 -1.70 19.40
CA ASP A 172 -5.79 -1.07 20.14
C ASP A 172 -4.42 -1.58 19.72
N SER A 173 -4.34 -2.85 19.34
CA SER A 173 -3.22 -3.39 18.57
C SER A 173 -3.78 -4.14 17.38
N VAL A 174 -3.46 -3.66 16.18
CA VAL A 174 -3.94 -4.25 14.93
C VAL A 174 -3.27 -5.60 14.70
N GLY A 175 -4.03 -6.58 14.22
CA GLY A 175 -3.54 -7.90 13.90
C GLY A 175 -2.88 -7.93 12.53
N VAL A 176 -1.76 -8.65 12.41
CA VAL A 176 -1.10 -8.96 11.14
C VAL A 176 -1.33 -10.43 10.85
N TYR A 177 -2.12 -10.70 9.83
CA TYR A 177 -2.53 -12.03 9.41
C TYR A 177 -1.84 -12.42 8.11
N THR A 178 -1.67 -13.73 7.89
CA THR A 178 -1.06 -14.25 6.67
C THR A 178 -1.80 -15.47 6.13
N ALA A 179 -1.75 -15.62 4.81
CA ALA A 179 -2.13 -16.82 4.07
C ALA A 179 -1.18 -17.02 2.89
N PRO A 180 -0.98 -18.25 2.41
CA PRO A 180 -0.09 -18.48 1.28
C PRO A 180 -0.76 -18.13 -0.06
N LEU A 181 0.00 -17.62 -1.02
CA LEU A 181 -0.50 -17.26 -2.36
C LEU A 181 -0.93 -18.48 -3.22
N ASN A 182 -0.58 -19.69 -2.76
CA ASN A 182 -1.00 -20.96 -3.34
C ASN A 182 -2.18 -21.62 -2.60
N ALA A 183 -2.87 -20.87 -1.73
CA ALA A 183 -4.07 -21.35 -1.07
C ALA A 183 -5.12 -21.87 -2.06
N SER A 184 -5.97 -22.76 -1.59
CA SER A 184 -7.09 -23.31 -2.36
C SER A 184 -8.06 -22.22 -2.79
N PHE A 185 -8.64 -22.35 -4.00
CA PHE A 185 -9.72 -21.48 -4.48
C PHE A 185 -11.11 -21.97 -4.10
N THR A 186 -11.22 -23.15 -3.49
CA THR A 186 -12.50 -23.78 -3.16
C THR A 186 -12.70 -23.94 -1.66
N ASP A 187 -11.62 -24.01 -0.90
CA ASP A 187 -11.68 -24.21 0.55
C ASP A 187 -11.61 -22.87 1.28
N THR A 188 -12.33 -22.77 2.40
CA THR A 188 -12.14 -21.66 3.34
C THR A 188 -10.93 -21.94 4.24
N ILE A 189 -9.86 -21.18 4.04
CA ILE A 189 -8.60 -21.34 4.77
C ILE A 189 -8.58 -20.43 6.00
N SER A 190 -8.16 -20.97 7.15
CA SER A 190 -7.92 -20.13 8.33
C SER A 190 -6.64 -19.32 8.14
N LEU A 191 -6.73 -18.01 8.34
CA LEU A 191 -5.57 -17.14 8.40
C LEU A 191 -4.70 -17.49 9.60
N LYS A 192 -3.41 -17.15 9.49
CA LYS A 192 -2.46 -17.22 10.60
C LYS A 192 -2.18 -15.82 11.14
N LEU A 193 -2.55 -15.56 12.39
CA LEU A 193 -2.12 -14.38 13.14
C LEU A 193 -0.62 -14.48 13.44
N GLN A 194 0.17 -13.55 12.92
CA GLN A 194 1.63 -13.53 13.07
C GLN A 194 2.09 -12.54 14.14
N ALA A 195 1.46 -11.37 14.21
CA ALA A 195 1.85 -10.29 15.09
C ALA A 195 0.66 -9.41 15.47
N LYS A 196 0.85 -8.63 16.54
CA LYS A 196 0.00 -7.49 16.88
C LYS A 196 0.86 -6.24 16.90
N LEU A 197 0.45 -5.19 16.20
CA LEU A 197 1.17 -3.92 16.11
C LEU A 197 0.41 -2.85 16.87
N HIS A 198 1.10 -2.15 17.76
CA HIS A 198 0.52 -1.04 18.52
C HIS A 198 1.05 0.29 18.01
N PHE A 199 0.13 1.15 17.54
CA PHE A 199 0.43 2.51 17.13
C PHE A 199 -0.07 3.50 18.17
N LYS A 200 0.81 4.41 18.61
CA LYS A 200 0.45 5.48 19.54
C LYS A 200 -0.32 6.57 18.80
N GLY A 201 -1.41 7.05 19.39
CA GLY A 201 -2.19 8.14 18.84
C GLY A 201 -3.62 8.12 19.37
N LEU A 202 -4.39 9.16 19.04
CA LEU A 202 -5.81 9.16 19.33
C LEU A 202 -6.53 8.11 18.47
N PRO A 203 -7.60 7.48 18.98
CA PRO A 203 -8.53 6.71 18.15
C PRO A 203 -8.96 7.49 16.90
N LEU A 204 -9.36 6.79 15.84
CA LEU A 204 -9.55 7.32 14.48
C LEU A 204 -8.21 7.68 13.81
N LEU A 205 -7.41 8.57 14.40
CA LEU A 205 -6.19 9.08 13.76
C LEU A 205 -5.10 8.01 13.57
N LYS A 206 -5.06 7.03 14.48
CA LYS A 206 -4.09 5.92 14.45
C LYS A 206 -4.51 4.71 13.61
N TRP A 207 -5.74 4.69 13.10
CA TRP A 207 -6.28 3.53 12.38
C TRP A 207 -5.53 3.29 11.07
N ILE A 208 -5.19 2.03 10.81
CA ILE A 208 -4.46 1.61 9.60
C ILE A 208 -5.45 1.47 8.45
N THR A 209 -5.14 2.06 7.30
CA THR A 209 -6.08 2.18 6.17
C THR A 209 -5.54 1.62 4.86
N ALA A 210 -4.25 1.28 4.79
CA ALA A 210 -3.61 0.63 3.64
C ALA A 210 -2.16 0.28 3.95
N GLY A 211 -1.55 -0.49 3.06
CA GLY A 211 -0.13 -0.80 3.11
C GLY A 211 0.36 -1.38 1.79
N ASP A 212 1.67 -1.46 1.63
CA ASP A 212 2.25 -2.15 0.48
C ASP A 212 3.65 -2.71 0.80
N ILE A 213 4.06 -3.72 0.04
CA ILE A 213 5.41 -4.29 0.06
C ILE A 213 6.03 -4.05 -1.31
N SER A 214 7.23 -3.46 -1.35
CA SER A 214 7.89 -3.18 -2.62
C SER A 214 8.09 -4.46 -3.45
N ALA A 215 8.10 -4.34 -4.78
CA ALA A 215 8.22 -5.49 -5.69
C ALA A 215 9.49 -6.33 -5.45
N ASP A 216 10.55 -5.73 -4.89
CA ASP A 216 11.78 -6.41 -4.48
C ASP A 216 11.74 -6.99 -3.05
N GLY A 217 10.60 -6.91 -2.37
CA GLY A 217 10.32 -7.44 -1.03
C GLY A 217 11.06 -6.75 0.11
N LYS A 218 11.83 -5.69 -0.14
CA LYS A 218 12.74 -5.10 0.86
C LYS A 218 12.13 -3.97 1.68
N GLN A 219 11.03 -3.39 1.24
CA GLN A 219 10.43 -2.22 1.87
C GLN A 219 8.96 -2.51 2.17
N ILE A 220 8.50 -2.00 3.31
CA ILE A 220 7.13 -2.20 3.80
C ILE A 220 6.58 -0.84 4.17
N LEU A 221 5.36 -0.55 3.73
CA LEU A 221 4.58 0.61 4.12
C LEU A 221 3.33 0.16 4.87
N LEU A 222 2.99 0.88 5.93
CA LEU A 222 1.63 0.93 6.45
C LEU A 222 1.23 2.39 6.57
N LYS A 223 -0.02 2.69 6.23
CA LYS A 223 -0.57 4.02 6.31
C LYS A 223 -1.70 4.06 7.33
N SER A 224 -1.71 5.10 8.16
CA SER A 224 -2.89 5.53 8.90
C SER A 224 -3.47 6.79 8.29
N TYR A 225 -4.62 7.25 8.77
CA TYR A 225 -5.17 8.54 8.35
C TYR A 225 -4.22 9.74 8.54
N GLN A 226 -3.19 9.62 9.38
CA GLN A 226 -2.25 10.71 9.68
C GLN A 226 -0.78 10.44 9.35
N LYS A 227 -0.38 9.18 9.18
CA LYS A 227 1.03 8.81 9.13
C LYS A 227 1.29 7.74 8.09
N VAL A 228 2.50 7.76 7.53
CA VAL A 228 3.06 6.67 6.74
C VAL A 228 4.21 6.07 7.54
N TYR A 229 4.04 4.82 7.95
CA TYR A 229 5.05 4.02 8.64
C TYR A 229 5.85 3.21 7.63
N TYR A 230 7.16 3.13 7.84
CA TYR A 230 8.09 2.51 6.91
C TYR A 230 9.09 1.61 7.62
N TRP A 231 9.34 0.45 7.02
CA TRP A 231 10.37 -0.50 7.44
C TRP A 231 11.22 -0.95 6.25
N LYS A 232 12.50 -1.20 6.51
CA LYS A 232 13.36 -2.00 5.63
C LYS A 232 13.46 -3.41 6.20
N ARG A 233 13.07 -4.39 5.38
CA ARG A 233 13.17 -5.82 5.68
C ARG A 233 14.62 -6.29 5.58
N LYS A 234 15.13 -6.99 6.58
CA LYS A 234 16.46 -7.62 6.49
C LYS A 234 16.41 -8.87 5.61
N PRO A 235 17.50 -9.24 4.91
CA PRO A 235 17.55 -10.49 4.18
C PRO A 235 17.17 -11.70 5.05
N GLY A 236 16.22 -12.51 4.59
CA GLY A 236 15.74 -13.72 5.29
C GLY A 236 14.80 -13.47 6.48
N GLU A 237 14.50 -12.21 6.83
CA GLU A 237 13.55 -11.88 7.89
C GLU A 237 12.12 -11.90 7.35
N PRO A 238 11.13 -12.55 8.00
CA PRO A 238 9.73 -12.42 7.58
C PRO A 238 9.18 -10.99 7.73
N VAL A 239 8.28 -10.56 6.86
CA VAL A 239 7.72 -9.17 6.87
C VAL A 239 7.06 -8.82 8.21
N TRP A 240 6.27 -9.71 8.81
CA TRP A 240 5.66 -9.45 10.13
C TRP A 240 6.70 -9.18 11.22
N LYS A 241 7.88 -9.81 11.13
CA LYS A 241 8.95 -9.63 12.11
C LYS A 241 9.65 -8.29 11.92
N ALA A 242 9.85 -7.87 10.67
CA ALA A 242 10.35 -6.53 10.36
C ALA A 242 9.42 -5.44 10.93
N MET A 243 8.10 -5.63 10.80
CA MET A 243 7.09 -4.68 11.33
C MET A 243 7.03 -4.59 12.87
N LEU A 244 7.60 -5.54 13.60
CA LEU A 244 7.73 -5.45 15.07
C LEU A 244 8.80 -4.44 15.51
N ALA A 245 9.73 -4.07 14.63
CA ALA A 245 10.68 -3.01 14.92
C ALA A 245 9.99 -1.63 14.91
N LYS A 246 10.60 -0.64 15.57
CA LYS A 246 10.11 0.74 15.52
C LYS A 246 10.16 1.25 14.06
N PRO A 247 9.02 1.68 13.46
CA PRO A 247 9.01 2.23 12.11
C PRO A 247 9.76 3.55 12.02
N ALA A 248 10.25 3.85 10.81
CA ALA A 248 10.43 5.24 10.40
C ALA A 248 9.07 5.84 10.03
N GLU A 249 8.90 7.15 10.22
CA GLU A 249 7.75 7.89 9.73
C GLU A 249 8.17 8.68 8.49
N LEU A 250 7.46 8.50 7.37
CA LEU A 250 7.71 9.21 6.12
C LEU A 250 6.86 10.47 6.01
N THR A 251 7.27 11.38 5.13
CA THR A 251 6.46 12.54 4.77
C THR A 251 5.11 12.09 4.21
N TYR A 252 4.05 12.70 4.71
CA TYR A 252 2.70 12.46 4.24
C TYR A 252 1.91 13.75 4.31
N THR A 253 1.31 14.14 3.19
CA THR A 253 0.31 15.20 3.15
C THR A 253 -1.01 14.55 3.53
N ALA A 254 -1.56 14.90 4.70
CA ALA A 254 -2.81 14.31 5.14
C ALA A 254 -3.95 14.58 4.17
N GLU A 255 -4.65 13.51 3.78
CA GLU A 255 -5.78 13.55 2.87
C GLU A 255 -7.08 13.35 3.63
N LYS A 256 -8.17 13.97 3.15
CA LYS A 256 -9.50 13.71 3.71
C LYS A 256 -9.88 12.28 3.34
N GLN A 257 -10.05 11.41 4.34
CA GLN A 257 -10.24 9.97 4.11
C GLN A 257 -9.15 9.42 3.17
N GLY A 258 -7.90 9.80 3.44
CA GLY A 258 -6.77 9.16 2.78
C GLY A 258 -6.80 7.69 3.16
N GLU A 259 -6.99 6.81 2.19
CA GLU A 259 -7.11 5.37 2.41
C GLU A 259 -6.02 4.62 1.64
N ALA A 260 -5.70 5.02 0.41
CA ALA A 260 -4.75 4.29 -0.43
C ALA A 260 -3.25 4.63 -0.24
N ILE A 261 -2.36 3.62 -0.32
CA ILE A 261 -0.90 3.78 -0.52
C ILE A 261 -0.32 2.62 -1.32
N GLY A 262 0.61 2.89 -2.25
CA GLY A 262 1.30 1.84 -3.00
C GLY A 262 2.66 2.28 -3.54
N PHE A 263 3.65 1.39 -3.55
CA PHE A 263 4.98 1.66 -4.09
C PHE A 263 4.94 1.84 -5.62
N THR A 264 5.92 2.58 -6.15
CA THR A 264 6.26 2.49 -7.57
C THR A 264 6.81 1.09 -7.89
N PRO A 265 6.72 0.62 -9.15
CA PRO A 265 7.21 -0.71 -9.51
C PRO A 265 8.72 -0.92 -9.25
N ASP A 266 9.50 0.17 -9.23
CA ASP A 266 10.93 0.15 -8.94
C ASP A 266 11.27 0.40 -7.45
N GLY A 267 10.25 0.55 -6.60
CA GLY A 267 10.37 0.78 -5.16
C GLY A 267 11.03 2.12 -4.78
N LYS A 268 11.27 3.02 -5.75
CA LYS A 268 11.95 4.30 -5.49
C LYS A 268 11.01 5.39 -4.99
N GLY A 269 9.71 5.20 -5.08
CA GLY A 269 8.70 6.10 -4.54
C GLY A 269 7.42 5.36 -4.18
N TYR A 270 6.42 6.13 -3.77
CA TYR A 270 5.08 5.62 -3.49
C TYR A 270 4.03 6.66 -3.86
N TYR A 271 2.83 6.20 -4.14
CA TYR A 271 1.64 7.00 -4.39
C TYR A 271 0.68 6.92 -3.21
N THR A 272 -0.05 8.01 -2.96
CA THR A 272 -1.25 8.02 -2.11
C THR A 272 -2.39 8.68 -2.85
N THR A 273 -3.62 8.31 -2.48
CA THR A 273 -4.85 8.98 -2.88
C THR A 273 -5.88 8.82 -1.77
N SER A 274 -7.03 9.47 -1.92
CA SER A 274 -8.14 9.40 -0.97
C SER A 274 -9.47 9.16 -1.64
N GLU A 275 -10.50 8.96 -0.82
CA GLU A 275 -11.87 9.11 -1.26
C GLU A 275 -12.18 10.56 -1.68
N GLY A 276 -13.28 10.71 -2.41
CA GLY A 276 -13.86 11.97 -2.81
C GLY A 276 -13.74 12.27 -4.31
N LYS A 277 -14.62 13.17 -4.76
CA LYS A 277 -14.55 13.70 -6.13
C LYS A 277 -13.27 14.50 -6.32
N ASN A 278 -12.55 14.23 -7.41
CA ASN A 278 -11.26 14.86 -7.71
C ASN A 278 -10.25 14.71 -6.56
N ALA A 279 -10.21 13.55 -5.91
CA ALA A 279 -9.19 13.27 -4.91
C ALA A 279 -7.78 13.41 -5.52
N PRO A 280 -6.82 14.02 -4.82
CA PRO A 280 -5.46 14.19 -5.30
C PRO A 280 -4.73 12.85 -5.38
N ILE A 281 -3.82 12.73 -6.34
CA ILE A 281 -2.82 11.67 -6.37
C ILE A 281 -1.49 12.30 -5.99
N TYR A 282 -0.92 11.90 -4.87
CA TYR A 282 0.40 12.37 -4.46
C TYR A 282 1.47 11.32 -4.79
N PHE A 283 2.62 11.80 -5.25
CA PHE A 283 3.84 11.00 -5.36
C PHE A 283 4.86 11.47 -4.32
N TYR A 284 5.57 10.51 -3.73
CA TYR A 284 6.64 10.74 -2.78
C TYR A 284 7.86 9.91 -3.17
N GLN A 285 9.06 10.46 -2.94
CA GLN A 285 10.30 9.69 -3.08
C GLN A 285 10.52 8.83 -1.83
N SER A 286 10.77 7.54 -2.01
CA SER A 286 11.16 6.64 -0.92
C SER A 286 12.55 6.99 -0.39
N PRO A 287 12.83 6.75 0.90
CA PRO A 287 14.17 6.89 1.45
C PRO A 287 15.18 5.99 0.71
N LYS A 288 16.40 6.49 0.52
CA LYS A 288 17.53 5.68 0.00
C LYS A 288 17.96 4.62 1.02
#